data_AF-A0A349FVY8-F1
#
_entry.id   AF-A0A349FVY8-F1
#
_cell.length_a   1.000
_cell.length_b   1.000
_cell.length_c   1.000
_cell.angle_alpha   90.00
_cell.angle_beta   90.00
_cell.angle_gamma   90.00
#
_symmetry.space_group_name_H-M   'P 1'
#
loop_
_entity.id
_entity.type
_entity.pdbx_description
1 polymer ?
#
loop_
_entity_poly.entity_id
_entity_poly.type
_entity_poly.pdbx_seq_one_letter_code
_entity_poly.pdbx_strand_id
1 'polypeptide(L)'
;MVTLIKNLFVTQVYADEIINRALPLDIASKTPSEGLAFYIAILWRSIVTLGGVAFIIFLIWGGIEWLTAGGDKGKVETAQKMISNAFIGLAILIASYAIALFVQNAFKINILAPVFPSNL
;
A
#
# COMPACT_ATOMS: atom_id res chain seq x y z
N MET A 1 -31.59 -5.21 -41.90
CA MET A 1 -31.56 -3.73 -41.83
C MET A 1 -31.88 -3.22 -40.42
N VAL A 2 -32.88 -3.75 -39.70
CA VAL A 2 -33.23 -3.34 -38.32
C VAL A 2 -32.14 -3.61 -37.27
N THR A 3 -31.35 -4.68 -37.44
CA THR A 3 -30.24 -5.04 -36.53
C THR A 3 -29.06 -4.04 -36.60
N LEU A 4 -28.80 -3.49 -37.79
CA LEU A 4 -27.75 -2.48 -38.00
C LEU A 4 -28.10 -1.16 -37.30
N ILE A 5 -29.39 -0.80 -37.30
CA ILE A 5 -29.88 0.44 -36.68
C ILE A 5 -29.79 0.34 -35.14
N LYS A 6 -30.15 -0.80 -34.54
CA LYS A 6 -29.98 -0.99 -33.08
C LYS A 6 -28.50 -0.88 -32.65
N ASN A 7 -27.56 -1.45 -33.39
CA ASN A 7 -26.14 -1.34 -33.07
C ASN A 7 -25.61 0.11 -33.20
N LEU A 8 -26.15 0.91 -34.12
CA LEU A 8 -25.76 2.31 -34.28
C LEU A 8 -26.23 3.23 -33.15
N PHE A 9 -27.37 2.93 -32.52
CA PHE A 9 -27.88 3.72 -31.38
C PHE A 9 -27.42 3.20 -30.02
N VAL A 10 -27.16 1.90 -29.86
CA VAL A 10 -26.67 1.33 -28.59
C VAL A 10 -25.21 1.71 -28.33
N THR A 11 -24.37 1.85 -29.37
CA THR A 11 -22.93 2.12 -29.18
C THR A 11 -22.62 3.59 -28.84
N GLN A 12 -23.47 4.54 -29.23
CA GLN A 12 -23.25 5.98 -28.99
C GLN A 12 -23.66 6.44 -27.59
N VAL A 13 -24.44 5.62 -26.87
CA VAL A 13 -24.83 5.90 -25.47
C VAL A 13 -23.71 5.53 -24.49
N TYR A 14 -22.68 4.80 -24.93
CA TYR A 14 -21.49 4.47 -24.15
C TYR A 14 -20.28 5.36 -24.45
N ALA A 15 -20.41 6.39 -25.28
CA ALA A 15 -19.27 7.14 -25.81
C ALA A 15 -18.97 8.48 -25.11
N ASP A 16 -19.33 8.63 -23.84
CA ASP A 16 -18.72 9.67 -23.01
C ASP A 16 -18.63 9.17 -21.56
N GLU A 17 -17.47 8.62 -21.22
CA GLU A 17 -17.02 8.58 -19.84
C GLU A 17 -17.06 10.03 -19.32
N ILE A 18 -17.79 10.31 -18.24
CA ILE A 18 -17.79 11.64 -17.63
C ILE A 18 -16.42 11.85 -16.99
N ILE A 19 -15.47 12.31 -17.78
CA ILE A 19 -14.10 12.58 -17.33
C ILE A 19 -14.12 13.90 -16.56
N ASN A 20 -14.18 13.83 -15.23
CA ASN A 20 -13.94 15.00 -14.39
C ASN A 20 -12.46 15.39 -14.53
N ARG A 21 -12.19 16.30 -15.47
CA ARG A 21 -10.85 16.80 -15.82
C ARG A 21 -10.12 17.53 -14.67
N ALA A 22 -10.80 17.76 -13.55
CA ALA A 22 -10.17 18.25 -12.30
C ALA A 22 -9.43 17.15 -11.51
N LEU A 23 -9.57 15.87 -11.91
CA LEU A 23 -8.82 14.76 -11.35
C LEU A 23 -7.64 14.39 -12.27
N PRO A 24 -6.47 14.03 -11.73
CA PRO A 24 -5.34 13.57 -12.53
C PRO A 24 -5.71 12.36 -13.40
N LEU A 25 -5.18 12.33 -14.64
CA LEU A 25 -5.52 11.39 -15.74
C LEU A 25 -5.43 9.89 -15.39
N ASP A 26 -4.73 9.53 -14.32
CA ASP A 26 -4.50 8.15 -13.86
C ASP A 26 -5.66 7.59 -13.01
N ILE A 27 -6.56 8.47 -12.56
CA ILE A 27 -7.72 8.15 -11.70
C ILE A 27 -9.03 8.30 -12.47
N ALA A 28 -9.03 9.08 -13.55
CA ALA A 28 -10.23 9.41 -14.31
C ALA A 28 -10.71 8.28 -15.25
N SER A 29 -9.85 7.29 -15.55
CA SER A 29 -10.15 6.11 -16.37
C SER A 29 -10.40 4.83 -15.55
N LYS A 30 -10.49 4.98 -14.23
CA LYS A 30 -10.61 3.90 -13.26
C LYS A 30 -12.04 3.82 -12.77
N THR A 31 -12.69 2.65 -12.87
CA THR A 31 -14.02 2.48 -12.26
C THR A 31 -13.96 2.82 -10.75
N PRO A 32 -15.05 3.28 -10.10
CA PRO A 32 -14.99 3.73 -8.70
C PRO A 32 -14.37 2.71 -7.72
N SER A 33 -14.50 1.41 -8.01
CA SER A 33 -13.85 0.32 -7.28
C SER A 33 -12.32 0.28 -7.42
N GLU A 34 -11.78 0.70 -8.57
CA GLU A 34 -10.35 0.72 -8.85
C GLU A 34 -9.65 1.91 -8.22
N GLY A 35 -10.33 3.06 -8.19
CA GLY A 35 -9.84 4.24 -7.48
C GLY A 35 -9.61 3.92 -6.01
N LEU A 36 -10.62 3.34 -5.34
CA LEU A 36 -10.52 2.93 -3.93
C LEU A 36 -9.37 1.93 -3.69
N ALA A 37 -9.24 0.91 -4.55
CA ALA A 37 -8.18 -0.08 -4.43
C ALA A 37 -6.78 0.54 -4.60
N PHE A 38 -6.62 1.49 -5.54
CA PHE A 38 -5.39 2.24 -5.73
C PHE A 38 -5.02 3.10 -4.50
N TYR A 39 -5.99 3.81 -3.93
CA TYR A 39 -5.77 4.59 -2.71
C TYR A 39 -5.40 3.71 -1.50
N ILE A 40 -6.02 2.54 -1.35
CA ILE A 40 -5.66 1.60 -0.29
C ILE A 40 -4.23 1.07 -0.50
N ALA A 41 -3.87 0.71 -1.73
CA ALA A 41 -2.53 0.20 -2.05
C ALA A 41 -1.43 1.24 -1.78
N ILE A 42 -1.65 2.50 -2.17
CA ILE A 42 -0.66 3.58 -1.94
C ILE A 42 -0.53 3.92 -0.45
N LEU A 43 -1.64 3.90 0.30
CA LEU A 43 -1.62 4.11 1.76
C LEU A 43 -0.88 2.98 2.48
N TRP A 44 -1.14 1.72 2.11
CA TRP A 44 -0.42 0.59 2.68
C TRP A 44 1.09 0.68 2.38
N ARG A 45 1.45 0.99 1.12
CA ARG A 45 2.86 1.11 0.70
C ARG A 45 3.59 2.25 1.41
N SER A 46 2.93 3.39 1.62
CA SER A 46 3.53 4.53 2.32
C SER A 46 3.78 4.22 3.79
N ILE A 47 2.83 3.56 4.48
CA ILE A 47 2.98 3.15 5.88
C ILE A 47 4.13 2.15 6.04
N VAL A 48 4.23 1.15 5.18
CA VAL A 48 5.33 0.16 5.24
C VAL A 48 6.68 0.80 5.00
N THR A 49 6.77 1.71 4.02
CA THR A 49 8.01 2.45 3.73
C THR A 49 8.42 3.33 4.91
N LEU A 50 7.47 4.09 5.46
CA LEU A 50 7.72 4.95 6.63
C LEU A 50 8.11 4.13 7.86
N GLY A 51 7.45 3.01 8.09
CA GLY A 51 7.77 2.07 9.17
C GLY A 51 9.18 1.49 9.05
N GLY A 52 9.62 1.13 7.84
CA GLY A 52 10.97 0.66 7.58
C GLY A 52 12.04 1.72 7.88
N VAL A 53 11.79 2.98 7.50
CA VAL A 53 12.68 4.09 7.84
C VAL A 53 12.72 4.33 9.34
N ALA A 54 11.56 4.32 10.00
CA ALA A 54 11.47 4.48 11.46
C ALA A 54 12.25 3.38 12.19
N PHE A 55 12.15 2.12 11.75
CA PHE A 55 12.92 1.00 12.31
C PHE A 55 14.42 1.28 12.30
N ILE A 56 14.97 1.76 11.17
CA ILE A 56 16.40 2.08 11.06
C ILE A 56 16.78 3.19 12.06
N ILE A 57 15.95 4.23 12.16
CA ILE A 57 16.18 5.35 13.07
C ILE A 57 16.22 4.87 14.53
N PHE A 58 15.24 4.06 14.96
CA PHE A 58 15.20 3.52 16.32
C PHE A 58 16.36 2.57 16.62
N LEU A 59 16.78 1.77 15.64
CA LEU A 59 17.90 0.85 15.78
C LEU A 59 19.22 1.61 15.95
N ILE A 60 19.44 2.67 15.16
CA ILE A 60 20.62 3.53 15.29
C ILE A 60 20.63 4.23 16.66
N TRP A 61 19.50 4.84 17.06
CA TRP A 61 19.42 5.51 18.34
C TRP A 61 19.65 4.55 19.51
N GLY A 62 19.12 3.33 19.43
CA GLY A 62 19.29 2.31 20.47
C GLY A 62 20.71 1.77 20.53
N GLY A 63 21.34 1.62 19.37
CA GLY A 63 22.75 1.27 19.28
C GLY A 63 23.66 2.34 19.88
N ILE A 64 23.40 3.61 19.59
CA ILE A 64 24.17 4.73 20.16
C ILE A 64 24.00 4.77 21.69
N GLU A 65 22.77 4.68 22.20
CA GLU A 65 22.50 4.70 23.64
C GLU A 65 23.17 3.50 24.35
N TRP A 66 23.21 2.33 23.71
CA TRP A 66 23.88 1.15 24.25
C TRP A 66 25.41 1.33 24.31
N LEU A 67 26.00 1.92 23.28
CA LEU A 67 27.44 2.19 23.20
C LEU A 67 27.87 3.29 24.18
N THR A 68 27.05 4.32 24.39
CA THR A 68 27.34 5.43 25.30
C THR A 68 26.99 5.15 26.76
N ALA A 69 26.30 4.05 27.05
CA ALA A 69 25.90 3.67 28.42
C ALA A 69 27.08 3.44 29.37
N GLY A 70 28.28 3.12 28.86
CA GLY A 70 29.51 3.09 29.66
C GLY A 70 29.49 2.13 30.86
N GLY A 71 28.61 1.13 30.87
CA GLY A 71 28.43 0.19 31.98
C GLY A 71 27.33 0.54 32.99
N ASP A 72 26.64 1.67 32.82
CA ASP A 72 25.43 1.99 33.59
C ASP A 72 24.29 1.03 33.23
N LYS A 73 23.91 0.18 34.19
CA LYS A 73 22.87 -0.84 33.99
C LYS A 73 21.53 -0.25 33.56
N GLY A 74 21.15 0.94 34.05
CA GLY A 74 19.88 1.56 33.70
C GLY A 74 19.82 1.99 32.24
N LYS A 75 20.92 2.57 31.75
CA LYS A 75 21.05 2.98 30.35
C LYS A 75 21.13 1.78 29.41
N VAL A 76 21.87 0.74 29.80
CA VAL A 76 21.94 -0.52 29.04
C VAL A 76 20.54 -1.16 28.91
N GLU A 77 19.78 -1.24 30.00
CA GLU A 77 18.42 -1.81 29.97
C GLU A 77 17.49 -0.99 29.07
N THR A 78 17.58 0.35 29.13
CA THR A 78 16.77 1.24 28.30
C THR A 78 17.11 1.06 26.81
N ALA A 79 18.39 1.01 26.47
CA ALA A 79 18.84 0.80 25.10
C ALA A 79 18.40 -0.57 24.56
N GLN A 80 18.52 -1.64 25.36
CA GLN A 80 18.06 -2.98 25.00
C GLN A 80 16.54 -3.05 24.79
N LYS A 81 15.75 -2.38 25.64
CA LYS A 81 14.30 -2.26 25.46
C LYS A 81 13.97 -1.54 24.16
N MET A 82 14.67 -0.46 23.84
CA MET A 82 14.41 0.29 22.62
C MET A 82 14.74 -0.52 21.35
N ILE A 83 15.87 -1.24 21.36
CA ILE A 83 16.23 -2.17 20.27
C ILE A 83 15.19 -3.28 20.13
N SER A 84 14.76 -3.88 21.25
CA SER A 84 13.72 -4.94 21.24
C SER A 84 12.39 -4.43 20.67
N ASN A 85 11.98 -3.22 21.05
CA ASN A 85 10.78 -2.58 20.53
C ASN A 85 10.89 -2.29 19.03
N ALA A 86 12.06 -1.88 18.55
CA ALA A 86 12.30 -1.71 17.11
C ALA A 86 12.12 -3.04 16.36
N PHE A 87 12.65 -4.15 16.88
CA PHE A 87 12.45 -5.48 16.28
C PHE A 87 10.99 -5.93 16.30
N ILE A 88 10.24 -5.63 17.35
CA ILE A 88 8.80 -5.91 17.39
C ILE A 88 8.07 -5.13 16.29
N GLY A 89 8.41 -3.84 16.11
CA GLY A 89 7.88 -3.03 15.02
C GLY A 89 8.19 -3.63 13.64
N LEU A 90 9.43 -4.08 13.43
CA LEU A 90 9.83 -4.75 12.19
C LEU A 90 9.07 -6.07 11.98
N ALA A 91 8.90 -6.88 13.02
CA ALA A 91 8.16 -8.14 12.96
C ALA A 91 6.71 -7.91 12.50
N ILE A 92 6.07 -6.82 12.98
CA ILE A 92 4.72 -6.43 12.55
C ILE A 92 4.71 -6.05 11.06
N LEU A 93 5.70 -5.30 10.58
CA LEU A 93 5.80 -4.95 9.15
C LEU A 93 5.95 -6.19 8.26
N ILE A 94 6.80 -7.13 8.67
CA ILE A 94 6.99 -8.40 7.96
C ILE A 94 5.70 -9.22 7.98
N ALA A 95 5.02 -9.31 9.13
CA ALA A 95 3.75 -10.00 9.25
C ALA A 95 2.66 -9.39 8.35
N SER A 96 2.58 -8.05 8.29
CA SER A 96 1.67 -7.33 7.38
C SER A 96 1.91 -7.70 5.92
N TYR A 97 3.19 -7.75 5.50
CA TYR A 97 3.54 -8.17 4.14
C TYR A 97 3.21 -9.64 3.88
N ALA A 98 3.47 -10.53 4.84
CA ALA A 98 3.14 -11.95 4.73
C ALA A 98 1.63 -12.17 4.58
N ILE A 99 0.80 -11.42 5.33
CA ILE A 99 -0.66 -11.46 5.19
C ILE A 99 -1.08 -10.96 3.81
N ALA A 100 -0.50 -9.85 3.33
CA ALA A 100 -0.79 -9.35 1.99
C ALA A 100 -0.47 -10.39 0.90
N LEU A 101 0.65 -11.11 1.02
CA LEU A 101 1.00 -12.21 0.10
C LEU A 101 0.03 -13.39 0.22
N PHE A 102 -0.38 -13.74 1.43
CA PHE A 102 -1.36 -14.81 1.65
C PHE A 102 -2.69 -14.51 0.97
N VAL A 103 -3.21 -13.29 1.14
CA VAL A 103 -4.45 -12.83 0.48
C VAL A 103 -4.30 -12.86 -1.03
N GLN A 104 -3.19 -12.37 -1.59
CA GLN A 104 -2.93 -12.43 -3.03
C GLN A 104 -2.94 -13.86 -3.56
N ASN A 105 -2.32 -14.79 -2.85
CA ASN A 105 -2.26 -16.19 -3.26
C ASN A 105 -3.61 -16.92 -3.16
N ALA A 106 -4.41 -16.58 -2.13
CA ALA A 106 -5.72 -17.17 -1.89
C ALA A 106 -6.75 -16.68 -2.93
N PHE A 107 -6.77 -15.38 -3.22
CA PHE A 107 -7.75 -14.79 -4.12
C PHE A 107 -7.26 -14.64 -5.57
N LYS A 108 -5.98 -14.93 -5.85
CA LYS A 108 -5.34 -14.75 -7.17
C LYS A 108 -5.46 -13.33 -7.74
N ILE A 109 -5.63 -12.34 -6.85
CA ILE A 109 -5.77 -10.91 -7.20
C ILE A 109 -4.60 -10.16 -6.59
N ASN A 110 -3.94 -9.31 -7.39
CA ASN A 110 -2.89 -8.42 -6.94
C ASN A 110 -3.50 -7.22 -6.21
N ILE A 111 -3.66 -7.32 -4.89
CA ILE A 111 -4.20 -6.21 -4.05
C ILE A 111 -3.27 -5.00 -3.98
N LEU A 112 -2.01 -5.18 -4.32
CA LEU A 112 -0.97 -4.13 -4.33
C LEU A 112 -0.92 -3.38 -5.67
N ALA A 113 -1.40 -4.00 -6.74
CA ALA A 113 -1.44 -3.47 -8.10
C ALA A 113 -2.64 -4.10 -8.84
N PRO A 114 -3.87 -3.66 -8.52
CA PRO A 114 -5.05 -4.25 -9.10
C PRO A 114 -5.12 -3.88 -10.59
N VAL A 115 -5.15 -4.91 -11.44
CA VAL A 115 -5.33 -4.77 -12.89
C VAL A 115 -6.79 -5.07 -13.16
N PHE A 116 -7.52 -4.06 -13.61
CA PHE A 116 -8.92 -4.21 -14.00
C PHE A 116 -8.99 -4.40 -15.51
N PRO A 117 -9.84 -5.34 -15.99
CA PRO A 117 -10.03 -5.55 -17.41
C PRO A 117 -10.65 -4.29 -18.02
N SER A 118 -9.87 -3.60 -18.85
CA SER A 118 -10.30 -2.42 -19.59
C SER A 118 -10.96 -2.84 -20.91
N ASN A 119 -12.15 -3.46 -20.84
CA ASN A 119 -13.13 -3.59 -21.94
C ASN A 119 -14.26 -4.60 -21.65
N LEU A 120 -15.49 -4.09 -21.68
CA LEU A 120 -16.45 -4.47 -22.71
C LEU A 120 -16.78 -3.22 -23.51
#